data_AF-A0A392N0L0-F1
#
_entry.id   AF-A0A392N0L0-F1
#
_cell.length_a   1.000
_cell.length_b   1.000
_cell.length_c   1.000
_cell.angle_alpha   90.00
_cell.angle_beta   90.00
_cell.angle_gamma   90.00
#
_symmetry.space_group_name_H-M   'P 1'
#
loop_
_entity.id
_entity.type
_entity.pdbx_description
1 polymer ?
#
loop_
_entity_poly.entity_id
_entity_poly.type
_entity_poly.pdbx_seq_one_letter_code
_entity_poly.pdbx_strand_id
1 'polypeptide(L)'
;SFGPVSSVHLPASEGVEASIWLLAKAYVVVNDACHHQLISHWLNTHCTVEPFVIATNRHLSVVHPIHKLLLPHYRNTMNINGNARNNLINAEGIIESTYLVGQYAMEMSTVVYKDWVFTEEGLPTDLIKRGVAVEDPSSPHGLRLLIEDYPYAFDGLEIWAAIKLWVEEYVNFYYKSDAVIAQDSELQAFWKEVVEVGHGDLKNATWWFKMQTRTELIDACTILIWIASALHAAVNFGQYPYG
;
A
#
# COMPACT_ATOMS: atom_id res chain seq x y z
N SER A 1 32.98 27.87 -9.10
CA SER A 1 31.87 27.10 -9.71
C SER A 1 30.62 27.94 -9.62
N PHE A 2 29.85 28.07 -10.71
CA PHE A 2 28.64 28.92 -10.77
C PHE A 2 27.34 28.11 -10.83
N GLY A 3 27.35 26.89 -10.28
CA GLY A 3 26.15 26.04 -10.23
C GLY A 3 25.30 26.33 -8.98
N PRO A 4 24.03 25.89 -8.96
CA PRO A 4 23.21 25.93 -7.76
C PRO A 4 23.90 25.17 -6.61
N VAL A 5 23.75 25.67 -5.38
CA VAL A 5 24.27 25.06 -4.16
C VAL A 5 23.11 24.75 -3.22
N SER A 6 23.22 23.66 -2.45
CA SER A 6 22.22 23.32 -1.44
C SER A 6 22.23 24.35 -0.30
N SER A 7 21.04 24.74 0.16
CA SER A 7 20.84 25.69 1.27
C SER A 7 19.70 25.26 2.17
N VAL A 8 19.75 25.68 3.43
CA VAL A 8 18.66 25.49 4.40
C VAL A 8 17.85 26.78 4.47
N HIS A 9 16.53 26.66 4.40
CA HIS A 9 15.59 27.78 4.54
C HIS A 9 14.76 27.60 5.81
N LEU A 10 14.57 28.69 6.56
CA LEU A 10 13.80 28.71 7.80
C LEU A 10 12.48 29.46 7.61
N PRO A 11 11.46 29.19 8.45
CA PRO A 11 10.22 29.94 8.40
C PRO A 11 10.42 31.45 8.56
N ALA A 12 9.80 32.22 7.66
CA ALA A 12 9.72 33.66 7.72
C ALA A 12 8.31 34.12 7.30
N SER A 13 7.83 35.19 7.92
CA SER A 13 6.47 35.74 7.73
C SER A 13 6.46 37.10 7.02
N GLU A 14 7.62 37.74 6.88
CA GLU A 14 7.75 39.07 6.27
C GLU A 14 8.93 39.10 5.26
N GLY A 15 8.95 40.14 4.41
CA GLY A 15 10.06 40.41 3.51
C GLY A 15 10.25 39.39 2.38
N VAL A 16 11.43 39.41 1.77
CA VAL A 16 11.81 38.48 0.70
C VAL A 16 12.00 37.06 1.23
N GLU A 17 12.40 36.94 2.49
CA GLU A 17 12.59 35.69 3.21
C GLU A 17 11.29 34.88 3.30
N ALA A 18 10.13 35.54 3.49
CA ALA A 18 8.83 34.86 3.45
C ALA A 18 8.52 34.27 2.08
N SER A 19 8.86 34.96 0.99
CA SER A 19 8.71 34.42 -0.37
C SER A 19 9.66 33.26 -0.63
N ILE A 20 10.90 33.33 -0.15
CA ILE A 20 11.88 32.23 -0.22
C ILE A 20 11.37 31.01 0.56
N TRP A 21 10.82 31.23 1.77
CA TRP A 21 10.21 30.16 2.56
C TRP A 21 9.00 29.53 1.87
N LEU A 22 8.13 30.35 1.25
CA LEU A 22 7.01 29.84 0.46
C LEU A 22 7.49 28.97 -0.71
N LEU A 23 8.52 29.39 -1.43
CA LEU A 23 9.10 28.62 -2.52
C LEU A 23 9.76 27.32 -2.01
N ALA A 24 10.47 27.36 -0.88
CA ALA A 24 11.02 26.16 -0.26
C ALA A 24 9.94 25.12 0.06
N LYS A 25 8.80 25.55 0.62
CA LYS A 25 7.63 24.67 0.83
C LYS A 25 7.06 24.14 -0.49
N ALA A 26 6.99 24.97 -1.53
CA ALA A 26 6.50 24.54 -2.84
C ALA A 26 7.38 23.42 -3.43
N TYR A 27 8.71 23.51 -3.32
CA TYR A 27 9.60 22.43 -3.72
C TYR A 27 9.34 21.13 -2.96
N VAL A 28 9.16 21.21 -1.63
CA VAL A 28 8.81 20.05 -0.81
C VAL A 28 7.48 19.43 -1.25
N VAL A 29 6.46 20.25 -1.51
CA VAL A 29 5.15 19.76 -1.98
C VAL A 29 5.23 19.15 -3.38
N VAL A 30 6.10 19.65 -4.26
CA VAL A 30 6.34 19.01 -5.58
C VAL A 30 6.95 17.62 -5.40
N ASN A 31 7.91 17.46 -4.48
CA ASN A 31 8.45 16.13 -4.16
C ASN A 31 7.37 15.21 -3.57
N ASP A 32 6.58 15.72 -2.62
CA ASP A 32 5.49 14.98 -1.98
C ASP A 32 4.43 14.55 -3.00
N ALA A 33 4.01 15.43 -3.92
CA ALA A 33 3.04 15.11 -4.97
C ALA A 33 3.55 13.99 -5.91
N CYS A 34 4.83 14.02 -6.29
CA CYS A 34 5.42 12.96 -7.10
C CYS A 34 5.47 11.63 -6.33
N HIS A 35 5.89 11.67 -5.07
CA HIS A 35 5.97 10.48 -4.22
C HIS A 35 4.58 9.91 -3.93
N HIS A 36 3.62 10.75 -3.57
CA HIS A 36 2.23 10.39 -3.34
C HIS A 36 1.67 9.67 -4.57
N GLN A 37 1.75 10.29 -5.75
CA GLN A 37 1.07 9.75 -6.92
C GLN A 37 1.71 8.46 -7.41
N LEU A 38 3.05 8.38 -7.41
CA LEU A 38 3.78 7.26 -8.00
C LEU A 38 4.02 6.10 -7.03
N ILE A 39 4.17 6.41 -5.73
CA ILE A 39 4.53 5.43 -4.72
C ILE A 39 3.31 5.12 -3.85
N SER A 40 2.84 6.10 -3.07
CA SER A 40 1.78 5.87 -2.07
C SER A 40 0.46 5.44 -2.72
N HIS A 41 0.15 5.98 -3.91
CA HIS A 41 -1.07 5.69 -4.66
C HIS A 41 -0.84 4.64 -5.74
N TRP A 42 -0.07 4.93 -6.79
CA TRP A 42 0.07 4.00 -7.92
C TRP A 42 0.76 2.67 -7.54
N LEU A 43 1.95 2.72 -6.92
CA LEU A 43 2.68 1.51 -6.59
C LEU A 43 1.98 0.71 -5.48
N ASN A 44 1.78 1.33 -4.32
CA ASN A 44 1.41 0.62 -3.09
C ASN A 44 -0.05 0.19 -3.04
N THR A 45 -0.92 0.68 -3.93
CA THR A 45 -2.32 0.23 -4.01
C THR A 45 -2.70 -0.35 -5.37
N HIS A 46 -2.42 0.35 -6.48
CA HIS A 46 -2.84 -0.12 -7.80
C HIS A 46 -2.00 -1.31 -8.27
N CYS A 47 -0.67 -1.14 -8.32
CA CYS A 47 0.23 -2.13 -8.88
C CYS A 47 0.36 -3.37 -8.01
N THR A 48 0.54 -3.19 -6.70
CA THR A 48 0.78 -4.30 -5.78
C THR A 48 -0.43 -5.20 -5.61
N VAL A 49 -1.65 -4.71 -5.84
CA VAL A 49 -2.88 -5.52 -5.72
C VAL A 49 -3.17 -6.35 -6.97
N GLU A 50 -2.85 -5.87 -8.18
CA GLU A 50 -3.19 -6.55 -9.44
C GLU A 50 -2.68 -8.01 -9.53
N PRO A 51 -1.46 -8.36 -9.08
CA PRO A 51 -0.99 -9.74 -8.99
C PRO A 51 -1.91 -10.68 -8.18
N PHE A 52 -2.46 -10.20 -7.05
CA PHE A 52 -3.39 -10.98 -6.24
C PHE A 52 -4.73 -11.21 -6.95
N VAL A 53 -5.21 -10.23 -7.72
CA VAL A 53 -6.44 -10.37 -8.52
C VAL A 53 -6.26 -11.49 -9.55
N ILE A 54 -5.12 -11.49 -10.25
CA ILE A 54 -4.81 -12.46 -11.29
C ILE A 54 -4.70 -13.86 -10.68
N ALA A 55 -3.89 -14.04 -9.64
CA ALA A 55 -3.69 -15.34 -9.00
C ALA A 55 -4.99 -15.89 -8.37
N THR A 56 -5.80 -15.02 -7.75
CA THR A 56 -7.10 -15.44 -7.18
C THR A 56 -8.00 -16.06 -8.24
N ASN A 57 -8.12 -15.41 -9.41
CA ASN A 57 -8.98 -15.92 -10.50
C ASN A 57 -8.41 -17.16 -11.19
N ARG A 58 -7.10 -17.41 -11.10
CA ARG A 58 -6.43 -18.55 -11.73
C ARG A 58 -6.40 -19.80 -10.85
N HIS A 59 -6.31 -19.62 -9.54
CA HIS A 59 -6.06 -20.72 -8.61
C HIS A 59 -7.19 -20.98 -7.60
N LEU A 60 -8.01 -19.98 -7.27
CA LEU A 60 -9.12 -20.16 -6.33
C LEU A 60 -10.43 -20.27 -7.10
N SER A 61 -11.12 -21.40 -6.96
CA SER A 61 -12.44 -21.61 -7.53
C SER A 61 -13.43 -20.56 -7.04
N VAL A 62 -14.44 -20.22 -7.85
CA VAL A 62 -15.48 -19.24 -7.47
C VAL A 62 -16.28 -19.65 -6.22
N VAL A 63 -16.23 -20.93 -5.84
CA VAL A 63 -16.84 -21.42 -4.59
C VAL A 63 -15.89 -21.41 -3.40
N HIS A 64 -14.59 -21.25 -3.62
CA HIS A 64 -13.54 -21.25 -2.59
C HIS A 64 -13.79 -20.11 -1.59
N PRO A 65 -13.67 -20.36 -0.27
CA PRO A 65 -13.98 -19.34 0.75
C PRO A 65 -13.11 -18.08 0.59
N ILE A 66 -11.81 -18.24 0.34
CA ILE A 66 -10.90 -17.10 0.14
C ILE A 66 -11.18 -16.34 -1.17
N HIS A 67 -11.64 -17.02 -2.24
CA HIS A 67 -12.11 -16.32 -3.43
C HIS A 67 -13.28 -15.40 -3.08
N LYS A 68 -14.28 -15.92 -2.35
CA LYS A 68 -15.47 -15.15 -1.95
C LYS A 68 -15.13 -13.99 -1.00
N LEU A 69 -14.17 -14.19 -0.11
CA LEU A 69 -13.70 -13.15 0.81
C LEU A 69 -13.04 -12.00 0.05
N LEU A 70 -12.16 -12.31 -0.90
CA LEU A 70 -11.32 -11.30 -1.56
C LEU A 70 -11.98 -10.65 -2.79
N LEU A 71 -12.84 -11.37 -3.52
CA LEU A 71 -13.43 -10.91 -4.77
C LEU A 71 -14.10 -9.52 -4.70
N PRO A 72 -14.87 -9.16 -3.65
CA PRO A 72 -15.49 -7.83 -3.56
C PRO A 72 -14.47 -6.69 -3.57
N HIS A 73 -13.27 -6.94 -3.04
CA HIS A 73 -12.19 -5.96 -2.90
C HIS A 73 -11.38 -5.78 -4.20
N TYR A 74 -11.64 -6.58 -5.23
CA TYR A 74 -10.97 -6.48 -6.53
C TYR A 74 -11.80 -5.76 -7.59
N ARG A 75 -13.00 -5.29 -7.23
CA ARG A 75 -13.93 -4.68 -8.17
C ARG A 75 -13.25 -3.52 -8.90
N ASN A 76 -13.21 -3.62 -10.23
CA ASN A 76 -12.62 -2.66 -11.15
C ASN A 76 -11.09 -2.47 -11.10
N THR A 77 -10.33 -3.12 -10.20
CA THR A 77 -8.87 -2.94 -10.08
C THR A 77 -8.14 -3.15 -11.42
N MET A 78 -8.35 -4.29 -12.08
CA MET A 78 -7.70 -4.57 -13.37
C MET A 78 -8.17 -3.64 -14.50
N ASN A 79 -9.44 -3.22 -14.47
CA ASN A 79 -9.99 -2.33 -15.48
C ASN A 79 -9.37 -0.93 -15.38
N ILE A 80 -9.28 -0.38 -14.15
CA ILE A 80 -8.65 0.94 -13.96
C ILE A 80 -7.15 0.88 -14.22
N ASN A 81 -6.46 -0.18 -13.83
CA ASN A 81 -5.03 -0.35 -14.11
C ASN A 81 -4.76 -0.50 -15.62
N GLY A 82 -5.60 -1.25 -16.34
CA GLY A 82 -5.53 -1.34 -17.80
C GLY A 82 -5.70 0.01 -18.48
N ASN A 83 -6.67 0.82 -18.02
CA ASN A 83 -6.86 2.18 -18.52
C ASN A 83 -5.69 3.11 -18.17
N ALA A 84 -5.13 2.98 -16.96
CA ALA A 84 -3.98 3.76 -16.53
C ALA A 84 -2.73 3.45 -17.37
N ARG A 85 -2.47 2.18 -17.68
CA ARG A 85 -1.39 1.78 -18.60
C ARG A 85 -1.55 2.37 -20.00
N ASN A 86 -2.77 2.64 -20.45
CA ASN A 86 -3.05 3.16 -21.80
C ASN A 86 -3.03 4.68 -21.89
N ASN A 87 -3.41 5.40 -20.81
CA ASN A 87 -3.67 6.84 -20.88
C ASN A 87 -3.00 7.68 -19.77
N LEU A 88 -2.62 7.06 -18.65
CA LEU A 88 -2.13 7.77 -17.46
C LEU A 88 -0.61 7.69 -17.34
N ILE A 89 -0.07 6.48 -17.30
CA ILE A 89 1.34 6.18 -17.02
C ILE A 89 2.12 5.70 -18.25
N ASN A 90 1.52 5.77 -19.45
CA ASN A 90 2.22 5.52 -20.71
C ASN A 90 3.21 6.65 -21.01
N ALA A 91 4.15 6.37 -21.92
CA ALA A 91 5.02 7.39 -22.49
C ALA A 91 4.18 8.56 -23.06
N GLU A 92 4.57 9.79 -22.74
CA GLU A 92 3.85 11.03 -23.07
C GLU A 92 2.41 11.09 -22.52
N GLY A 93 2.07 10.20 -21.59
CA GLY A 93 0.78 10.18 -20.90
C GLY A 93 0.63 11.32 -19.91
N ILE A 94 -0.50 11.31 -19.19
CA ILE A 94 -0.85 12.39 -18.26
C ILE A 94 0.23 12.57 -17.18
N ILE A 95 0.73 11.49 -16.58
CA ILE A 95 1.74 11.60 -15.51
C ILE A 95 3.05 12.20 -16.03
N GLU A 96 3.59 11.67 -17.14
CA GLU A 96 4.86 12.17 -17.68
C GLU A 96 4.77 13.62 -18.17
N SER A 97 3.60 14.07 -18.59
CA SER A 97 3.39 15.45 -19.08
C SER A 97 3.07 16.46 -17.98
N THR A 98 2.71 16.02 -16.76
CA THR A 98 2.22 16.92 -15.70
C THR A 98 3.02 16.87 -14.40
N TYR A 99 3.78 15.80 -14.13
CA TYR A 99 4.60 15.66 -12.92
C TYR A 99 6.07 15.95 -13.21
N LEU A 100 6.79 16.44 -12.19
CA LEU A 100 8.20 16.85 -12.30
C LEU A 100 9.10 15.76 -12.89
N VAL A 101 8.87 14.50 -12.52
CA VAL A 101 9.74 13.37 -12.87
C VAL A 101 9.63 12.94 -14.34
N GLY A 102 8.58 13.39 -15.05
CA GLY A 102 8.41 13.16 -16.48
C GLY A 102 8.57 11.70 -16.89
N GLN A 103 9.34 11.45 -17.95
CA GLN A 103 9.65 10.10 -18.47
C GLN A 103 10.33 9.14 -17.47
N TYR A 104 10.83 9.64 -16.34
CA TYR A 104 11.42 8.80 -15.28
C TYR A 104 10.41 8.38 -14.21
N ALA A 105 9.14 8.77 -14.35
CA ALA A 105 8.08 8.49 -13.38
C ALA A 105 7.98 7.01 -13.01
N MET A 106 7.89 6.13 -14.01
CA MET A 106 7.75 4.71 -13.75
C MET A 106 9.04 4.06 -13.22
N GLU A 107 10.21 4.54 -13.67
CA GLU A 107 11.50 4.08 -13.16
C GLU A 107 11.64 4.38 -11.66
N MET A 108 11.19 5.57 -11.22
CA MET A 108 11.17 5.93 -9.80
C MET A 108 10.35 4.92 -8.98
N SER A 109 9.14 4.57 -9.41
CA SER A 109 8.34 3.53 -8.73
C SER A 109 9.03 2.18 -8.71
N THR A 110 9.69 1.78 -9.81
CA THR A 110 10.45 0.52 -9.86
C THR A 110 11.63 0.51 -8.90
N VAL A 111 12.33 1.64 -8.72
CA VAL A 111 13.43 1.73 -7.75
C VAL A 111 12.90 1.57 -6.33
N VAL A 112 11.81 2.25 -5.98
CA VAL A 112 11.21 2.15 -4.64
C VAL A 112 10.64 0.77 -4.34
N TYR A 113 10.06 0.10 -5.36
CA TYR A 113 9.52 -1.26 -5.20
C TYR A 113 10.56 -2.29 -4.73
N LYS A 114 11.85 -2.07 -4.97
CA LYS A 114 12.91 -2.98 -4.48
C LYS A 114 12.94 -3.11 -2.96
N ASP A 115 12.48 -2.07 -2.25
CA ASP A 115 12.42 -2.01 -0.79
C ASP A 115 10.99 -2.22 -0.25
N TRP A 116 10.04 -2.56 -1.12
CA TRP A 116 8.65 -2.86 -0.72
C TRP A 116 8.57 -4.19 0.04
N VAL A 117 7.77 -4.22 1.11
CA VAL A 117 7.65 -5.36 2.02
C VAL A 117 6.18 -5.60 2.34
N PHE A 118 5.59 -6.66 1.78
CA PHE A 118 4.15 -6.94 1.93
C PHE A 118 3.67 -6.96 3.40
N THR A 119 4.45 -7.59 4.28
CA THR A 119 4.09 -7.72 5.72
C THR A 119 4.13 -6.40 6.49
N GLU A 120 4.70 -5.35 5.89
CA GLU A 120 4.79 -4.01 6.48
C GLU A 120 3.74 -3.04 5.94
N GLU A 121 2.95 -3.45 4.94
CA GLU A 121 1.86 -2.63 4.38
C GLU A 121 0.60 -2.60 5.27
N GLY A 122 0.59 -3.40 6.34
CA GLY A 122 -0.44 -3.32 7.37
C GLY A 122 -0.25 -2.06 8.24
N LEU A 123 -1.34 -1.33 8.51
CA LEU A 123 -1.26 -0.02 9.18
C LEU A 123 -0.50 -0.04 10.51
N PRO A 124 -0.72 -0.99 11.45
CA PRO A 124 0.07 -1.04 12.69
C PRO A 124 1.58 -1.13 12.46
N THR A 125 2.00 -1.99 11.53
CA THR A 125 3.41 -2.22 11.22
C THR A 125 4.03 -1.00 10.57
N ASP A 126 3.33 -0.36 9.62
CA ASP A 126 3.77 0.90 8.99
C ASP A 126 3.99 2.01 10.03
N LEU A 127 3.04 2.21 10.96
CA LEU A 127 3.12 3.25 11.98
C LEU A 127 4.33 3.07 12.90
N ILE A 128 4.61 1.83 13.31
CA ILE A 128 5.77 1.49 14.13
C ILE A 128 7.06 1.67 13.32
N LYS A 129 7.11 1.17 12.08
CA LYS A 129 8.28 1.28 11.19
C LYS A 129 8.69 2.73 10.94
N ARG A 130 7.72 3.62 10.73
CA ARG A 130 7.98 5.07 10.53
C ARG A 130 8.34 5.81 11.82
N GLY A 131 8.27 5.14 12.97
CA GLY A 131 8.56 5.74 14.28
C GLY A 131 7.51 6.76 14.70
N VAL A 132 6.26 6.60 14.27
CA VAL A 132 5.12 7.45 14.67
C VAL A 132 4.18 6.75 15.67
N ALA A 133 4.47 5.49 15.98
CA ALA A 133 3.84 4.72 17.05
C ALA A 133 4.84 3.79 17.72
N VAL A 134 4.48 3.29 18.90
CA VAL A 134 5.22 2.27 19.63
C VAL A 134 4.28 1.16 20.08
N GLU A 135 4.79 -0.07 20.16
CA GLU A 135 4.03 -1.19 20.73
C GLU A 135 3.60 -0.86 22.17
N ASP A 136 2.32 -1.11 22.46
CA ASP A 136 1.73 -0.93 23.77
C ASP A 136 0.56 -1.92 23.94
N PRO A 137 0.81 -3.08 24.56
CA PRO A 137 -0.23 -4.09 24.78
C PRO A 137 -1.41 -3.62 25.63
N SER A 138 -1.28 -2.49 26.34
CA SER A 138 -2.35 -1.91 27.15
C SER A 138 -3.26 -0.97 26.35
N SER A 139 -2.84 -0.55 25.15
CA SER A 139 -3.62 0.28 24.25
C SER A 139 -4.59 -0.55 23.40
N PRO A 140 -5.76 0.00 22.99
CA PRO A 140 -6.82 -0.76 22.30
C PRO A 140 -6.38 -1.53 21.05
N HIS A 141 -5.42 -0.98 20.31
CA HIS A 141 -4.91 -1.53 19.05
C HIS A 141 -3.53 -2.19 19.21
N GLY A 142 -3.07 -2.44 20.44
CA GLY A 142 -1.75 -3.00 20.74
C GLY A 142 -0.59 -2.03 20.47
N LEU A 143 -0.88 -0.76 20.19
CA LEU A 143 0.11 0.29 19.97
C LEU A 143 -0.42 1.65 20.46
N ARG A 144 0.52 2.55 20.76
CA ARG A 144 0.28 3.93 21.13
C ARG A 144 0.90 4.87 20.10
N LEU A 145 0.10 5.80 19.58
CA LEU A 145 0.57 6.85 18.69
C LEU A 145 1.48 7.84 19.43
N LEU A 146 2.55 8.30 18.78
CA LEU A 146 3.42 9.36 19.30
C LEU A 146 2.90 10.76 18.98
N ILE A 147 2.03 10.86 17.97
CA ILE A 147 1.25 12.04 17.64
C ILE A 147 -0.20 11.67 17.93
N GLU A 148 -0.74 12.13 19.06
CA GLU A 148 -2.08 11.75 19.51
C GLU A 148 -3.16 12.18 18.51
N ASP A 149 -3.05 13.40 17.97
CA ASP A 149 -3.94 13.94 16.93
C ASP A 149 -3.34 13.68 15.54
N TYR A 150 -3.22 12.41 15.18
CA TYR A 150 -2.87 11.97 13.82
C TYR A 150 -4.09 11.33 13.15
N PRO A 151 -4.93 12.10 12.43
CA PRO A 151 -6.24 11.63 11.96
C PRO A 151 -6.20 10.36 11.10
N TYR A 152 -5.28 10.31 10.13
CA TYR A 152 -5.10 9.12 9.28
C TYR A 152 -4.81 7.85 10.10
N ALA A 153 -3.92 7.96 11.09
CA ALA A 153 -3.52 6.82 11.90
C ALA A 153 -4.63 6.41 12.87
N PHE A 154 -5.23 7.39 13.55
CA PHE A 154 -6.30 7.15 14.51
C PHE A 154 -7.52 6.50 13.84
N ASP A 155 -8.06 7.12 12.79
CA ASP A 155 -9.23 6.59 12.07
C ASP A 155 -8.88 5.27 11.35
N GLY A 156 -7.68 5.20 10.77
CA GLY A 156 -7.21 4.01 10.07
C GLY A 156 -7.13 2.77 10.97
N LEU A 157 -6.74 2.93 12.24
CA LEU A 157 -6.62 1.81 13.19
C LEU A 157 -7.99 1.22 13.54
N GLU A 158 -9.03 2.04 13.62
CA GLU A 158 -10.41 1.57 13.80
C GLU A 158 -10.87 0.71 12.62
N ILE A 159 -10.60 1.18 11.39
CA ILE A 159 -10.94 0.43 10.17
C ILE A 159 -10.10 -0.86 10.06
N TRP A 160 -8.81 -0.79 10.36
CA TRP A 160 -7.92 -1.95 10.38
C TRP A 160 -8.41 -3.01 11.36
N ALA A 161 -8.77 -2.62 12.60
CA ALA A 161 -9.28 -3.52 13.62
C ALA A 161 -10.57 -4.21 13.17
N ALA A 162 -11.49 -3.45 12.55
CA ALA A 162 -12.73 -4.00 12.01
C ALA A 162 -12.49 -5.02 10.89
N ILE A 163 -11.57 -4.73 9.94
CA ILE A 163 -11.19 -5.66 8.87
C ILE A 163 -10.57 -6.93 9.47
N LYS A 164 -9.64 -6.78 10.41
CA LYS A 164 -8.94 -7.91 11.02
C LYS A 164 -9.90 -8.84 11.73
N LEU A 165 -10.81 -8.29 12.55
CA LEU A 165 -11.84 -9.07 13.24
C LEU A 165 -12.71 -9.85 12.26
N TRP A 166 -13.18 -9.19 11.20
CA TRP A 166 -14.00 -9.84 10.16
C TRP A 166 -13.26 -10.99 9.48
N VAL A 167 -12.02 -10.77 9.05
CA VAL A 167 -11.20 -11.79 8.39
C VAL A 167 -10.91 -12.95 9.34
N GLU A 168 -10.59 -12.67 10.60
CA GLU A 168 -10.34 -13.67 11.62
C GLU A 168 -11.55 -14.58 11.84
N GLU A 169 -12.74 -14.00 12.03
CA GLU A 169 -13.98 -14.78 12.18
C GLU A 169 -14.27 -15.62 10.92
N TYR A 170 -14.12 -15.03 9.73
CA TYR A 170 -14.36 -15.72 8.46
C TYR A 170 -13.39 -16.89 8.25
N VAL A 171 -12.09 -16.67 8.40
CA VAL A 171 -11.07 -17.70 8.20
C VAL A 171 -11.25 -18.83 9.23
N ASN A 172 -11.48 -18.50 10.50
CA ASN A 172 -11.72 -19.49 11.54
C ASN A 172 -13.03 -20.27 11.35
N PHE A 173 -14.00 -19.73 10.60
CA PHE A 173 -15.19 -20.47 10.21
C PHE A 173 -14.88 -21.62 9.24
N TYR A 174 -14.08 -21.38 8.20
CA TYR A 174 -13.76 -22.40 7.18
C TYR A 174 -12.56 -23.29 7.54
N TYR A 175 -11.53 -22.73 8.18
CA TYR A 175 -10.29 -23.44 8.51
C TYR A 175 -10.20 -23.67 10.02
N LYS A 176 -10.29 -24.93 10.44
CA LYS A 176 -10.30 -25.32 11.87
C LYS A 176 -8.93 -25.61 12.47
N SER A 177 -7.91 -25.74 11.63
CA SER A 177 -6.52 -25.92 12.06
C SER A 177 -5.56 -25.53 10.94
N ASP A 178 -4.31 -25.29 11.30
CA ASP A 178 -3.23 -24.97 10.35
C ASP A 178 -2.98 -26.11 9.36
N ALA A 179 -3.23 -27.36 9.78
CA ALA A 179 -3.14 -28.52 8.89
C ALA A 179 -4.09 -28.42 7.69
N VAL A 180 -5.28 -27.80 7.85
CA VAL A 180 -6.22 -27.60 6.73
C VAL A 180 -5.69 -26.55 5.75
N ILE A 181 -5.02 -25.50 6.24
CA ILE A 181 -4.37 -24.47 5.41
C ILE A 181 -3.27 -25.11 4.56
N ALA A 182 -2.39 -25.89 5.18
CA ALA A 182 -1.27 -26.54 4.51
C ALA A 182 -1.72 -27.59 3.47
N GLN A 183 -2.91 -28.19 3.63
CA GLN A 183 -3.46 -29.19 2.72
C GLN A 183 -4.35 -28.61 1.62
N ASP A 184 -4.71 -27.32 1.69
CA ASP A 184 -5.53 -26.66 0.69
C ASP A 184 -4.72 -26.36 -0.58
N SER A 185 -4.82 -27.25 -1.57
CA SER A 185 -4.03 -27.15 -2.80
C SER A 185 -4.33 -25.89 -3.63
N GLU A 186 -5.57 -25.39 -3.60
CA GLU A 186 -5.94 -24.16 -4.32
C GLU A 186 -5.26 -22.96 -3.64
N LEU A 187 -5.35 -22.87 -2.31
CA LEU A 187 -4.71 -21.81 -1.54
C LEU A 187 -3.18 -21.82 -1.67
N GLN A 188 -2.55 -23.00 -1.60
CA GLN A 188 -1.10 -23.12 -1.78
C GLN A 188 -0.67 -22.69 -3.20
N ALA A 189 -1.42 -23.09 -4.23
CA ALA A 189 -1.14 -22.70 -5.61
C ALA A 189 -1.32 -21.19 -5.84
N PHE A 190 -2.39 -20.61 -5.29
CA PHE A 190 -2.65 -19.17 -5.29
C PHE A 190 -1.48 -18.39 -4.69
N TRP A 191 -1.09 -18.72 -3.46
CA TRP A 191 -0.03 -17.97 -2.78
C TRP A 191 1.32 -18.13 -3.47
N LYS A 192 1.61 -19.34 -3.96
CA LYS A 192 2.81 -19.60 -4.74
C LYS A 192 2.87 -18.74 -6.00
N GLU A 193 1.78 -18.65 -6.77
CA GLU A 193 1.76 -17.80 -7.99
C GLU A 193 1.89 -16.31 -7.65
N VAL A 194 1.24 -15.83 -6.58
CA VAL A 194 1.42 -14.45 -6.08
C VAL A 194 2.90 -14.14 -5.85
N VAL A 195 3.62 -15.00 -5.13
CA VAL A 195 5.02 -14.73 -4.74
C VAL A 195 5.99 -14.98 -5.89
N GLU A 196 5.90 -16.13 -6.57
CA GLU A 196 6.91 -16.56 -7.53
C GLU A 196 6.73 -15.95 -8.93
N VAL A 197 5.52 -15.52 -9.27
CA VAL A 197 5.17 -14.94 -10.58
C VAL A 197 4.69 -13.51 -10.43
N GLY A 198 3.65 -13.29 -9.63
CA GLY A 198 3.00 -11.99 -9.47
C GLY A 198 3.94 -10.89 -8.97
N HIS A 199 4.63 -11.17 -7.87
CA HIS A 199 5.70 -10.38 -7.28
C HIS A 199 7.07 -11.05 -7.46
N GLY A 200 7.27 -11.70 -8.62
CA GLY A 200 8.38 -12.61 -8.88
C GLY A 200 9.78 -12.00 -8.71
N ASP A 201 9.92 -10.68 -8.84
CA ASP A 201 11.18 -9.96 -8.60
C ASP A 201 11.61 -9.99 -7.12
N LEU A 202 10.65 -10.13 -6.21
CA LEU A 202 10.85 -10.18 -4.75
C LEU A 202 10.65 -11.60 -4.18
N LYS A 203 10.50 -12.63 -5.01
CA LYS A 203 10.19 -14.01 -4.55
C LYS A 203 11.19 -14.60 -3.55
N ASN A 204 12.44 -14.12 -3.58
CA ASN A 204 13.50 -14.60 -2.69
C ASN A 204 13.53 -13.86 -1.34
N ALA A 205 12.66 -12.87 -1.14
CA ALA A 205 12.60 -12.13 0.12
C ALA A 205 12.14 -13.05 1.26
N THR A 206 12.72 -12.86 2.44
CA THR A 206 12.50 -13.74 3.59
C THR A 206 11.22 -13.42 4.37
N TRP A 207 10.64 -12.25 4.14
CA TRP A 207 9.45 -11.74 4.84
C TRP A 207 8.13 -12.26 4.27
N TRP A 208 8.12 -12.95 3.12
CA TRP A 208 6.90 -13.58 2.61
C TRP A 208 6.38 -14.63 3.60
N PHE A 209 5.08 -14.55 3.90
CA PHE A 209 4.38 -15.61 4.62
C PHE A 209 4.57 -16.95 3.92
N LYS A 210 4.67 -18.02 4.70
CA LYS A 210 4.76 -19.39 4.16
C LYS A 210 3.39 -19.94 3.80
N MET A 211 2.32 -19.28 4.24
CA MET A 211 0.92 -19.67 4.03
C MET A 211 0.67 -21.10 4.54
N GLN A 212 1.15 -21.41 5.74
CA GLN A 212 1.00 -22.71 6.39
C GLN A 212 0.08 -22.66 7.60
N THR A 213 -0.18 -21.47 8.14
CA THR A 213 -0.98 -21.27 9.35
C THR A 213 -2.18 -20.38 9.09
N ARG A 214 -3.20 -20.49 9.95
CA ARG A 214 -4.37 -19.60 9.90
C ARG A 214 -4.00 -18.15 10.16
N THR A 215 -3.04 -17.90 11.07
CA THR A 215 -2.56 -16.55 11.38
C THR A 215 -1.97 -15.88 10.14
N GLU A 216 -1.11 -16.58 9.38
CA GLU A 216 -0.55 -16.05 8.14
C GLU A 216 -1.63 -15.74 7.09
N LEU A 217 -2.64 -16.61 6.94
CA LEU A 217 -3.75 -16.37 6.02
C LEU A 217 -4.58 -15.15 6.45
N ILE A 218 -4.88 -15.04 7.75
CA ILE A 218 -5.62 -13.91 8.32
C ILE A 218 -4.85 -12.62 8.05
N ASP A 219 -3.57 -12.56 8.43
CA ASP A 219 -2.75 -11.36 8.26
C ASP A 219 -2.61 -10.98 6.78
N ALA A 220 -2.36 -11.95 5.88
CA ALA A 220 -2.28 -11.69 4.45
C ALA A 220 -3.59 -11.13 3.86
N CYS A 221 -4.74 -11.73 4.23
CA CYS A 221 -6.04 -11.25 3.79
C CYS A 221 -6.36 -9.87 4.39
N THR A 222 -6.05 -9.62 5.66
CA THR A 222 -6.25 -8.32 6.31
C THR A 222 -5.43 -7.24 5.64
N ILE A 223 -4.14 -7.48 5.38
CA ILE A 223 -3.26 -6.54 4.66
C ILE A 223 -3.84 -6.24 3.27
N LEU A 224 -4.21 -7.26 2.51
CA LEU A 224 -4.71 -7.07 1.15
C LEU A 224 -6.03 -6.30 1.11
N ILE A 225 -6.97 -6.62 2.02
CA ILE A 225 -8.25 -5.91 2.12
C ILE A 225 -8.01 -4.46 2.57
N TRP A 226 -7.09 -4.22 3.51
CA TRP A 226 -6.70 -2.87 3.92
C TRP A 226 -6.16 -2.05 2.73
N ILE A 227 -5.21 -2.59 1.97
CA ILE A 227 -4.63 -1.94 0.79
C ILE A 227 -5.73 -1.59 -0.22
N ALA A 228 -6.55 -2.57 -0.57
CA ALA A 228 -7.58 -2.45 -1.61
C ALA A 228 -8.81 -1.63 -1.19
N SER A 229 -8.91 -1.22 0.07
CA SER A 229 -10.03 -0.41 0.58
C SER A 229 -9.55 0.87 1.23
N ALA A 230 -9.24 0.84 2.52
CA ALA A 230 -8.99 2.03 3.32
C ALA A 230 -7.70 2.75 2.96
N LEU A 231 -6.61 2.04 2.68
CA LEU A 231 -5.36 2.66 2.23
C LEU A 231 -5.58 3.39 0.90
N HIS A 232 -6.11 2.70 -0.11
CA HIS A 232 -6.44 3.32 -1.40
C HIS A 232 -7.36 4.52 -1.24
N ALA A 233 -8.42 4.40 -0.44
CA ALA A 233 -9.34 5.50 -0.20
C ALA A 233 -8.64 6.73 0.39
N ALA A 234 -7.78 6.54 1.40
CA ALA A 234 -7.05 7.60 2.07
C ALA A 234 -6.09 8.36 1.14
N VAL A 235 -5.46 7.67 0.18
CA VAL A 235 -4.52 8.29 -0.77
C VAL A 235 -5.20 8.75 -2.07
N ASN A 236 -6.40 8.27 -2.39
CA ASN A 236 -7.08 8.57 -3.66
C ASN A 236 -8.10 9.72 -3.55
N PHE A 237 -9.02 9.67 -2.59
CA PHE A 237 -10.18 10.57 -2.61
C PHE A 237 -9.86 12.00 -2.15
N GLY A 238 -8.67 12.24 -1.60
CA GLY A 238 -8.15 13.56 -1.27
C GLY A 238 -7.44 14.30 -2.40
N GLN A 239 -7.19 13.66 -3.55
CA GLN A 239 -6.40 14.23 -4.65
C GLN A 239 -6.93 15.60 -5.12
N TYR A 240 -8.22 15.70 -5.44
CA TYR A 240 -8.82 16.97 -5.86
C TYR A 240 -9.12 17.92 -4.69
N PRO A 241 -9.63 17.45 -3.53
CA PRO A 241 -9.86 18.34 -2.37
C PRO A 241 -8.63 19.10 -1.86
N TYR A 242 -7.43 18.50 -1.90
CA TYR A 242 -6.19 19.14 -1.44
C TYR A 242 -5.33 19.73 -2.56
N GLY A 243 -5.48 19.23 -3.79
CA GLY A 243 -4.63 19.57 -4.95
C GLY A 243 -4.91 20.93 -5.58
#